data_AF-A0A443RWW2-F1
#
_entry.id   AF-A0A443RWW2-F1
#
_cell.length_a   1.000
_cell.length_b   1.000
_cell.length_c   1.000
_cell.angle_alpha   90.00
_cell.angle_beta   90.00
_cell.angle_gamma   90.00
#
_symmetry.space_group_name_H-M   'P 1'
#
loop_
_entity.id
_entity.type
_entity.pdbx_description
1 polymer ?
#
loop_
_entity_poly.entity_id
_entity_poly.type
_entity_poly.pdbx_seq_one_letter_code
_entity_poly.pdbx_strand_id
1 'polypeptide(L)'
;MKDEKCFIWSMLAARNPVEIHPERVSHYKNNENSLMVSNITLLIDIQKDIPKFEKVNEISVNILSFENKTITPLYTSKKRYDREVDLFYIKKEESHFCWIKNLSRSITPSNEKPYTKKYQIHEPSSHCIYASSYDNIPDPLVQYRGQDVQQHFYQDITKIAKGIFKQLKVNRTMIITETQEHEFRKSKRC
;
A
#
# COMPACT_ATOMS: atom_id res chain seq x y z
N MET A 1 -18.88 8.51 0.29
CA MET A 1 -19.05 9.92 0.72
C MET A 1 -17.93 10.68 0.05
N LYS A 2 -18.25 11.51 -0.95
CA LYS A 2 -17.26 12.27 -1.73
C LYS A 2 -16.65 13.34 -0.84
N ASP A 3 -15.34 13.37 -0.72
CA ASP A 3 -14.63 14.33 0.14
C ASP A 3 -14.11 15.50 -0.71
N GLU A 4 -15.04 16.35 -1.13
CA GLU A 4 -14.83 17.41 -2.13
C GLU A 4 -13.88 18.53 -1.66
N LYS A 5 -13.48 18.54 -0.38
CA LYS A 5 -12.66 19.60 0.24
C LYS A 5 -11.41 19.09 0.97
N CYS A 6 -10.88 17.93 0.59
CA CYS A 6 -9.77 17.28 1.30
C CYS A 6 -8.52 18.16 1.51
N PHE A 7 -8.20 19.05 0.57
CA PHE A 7 -7.12 20.03 0.72
C PHE A 7 -7.40 21.02 1.84
N ILE A 8 -8.60 21.61 1.87
CA ILE A 8 -9.01 22.58 2.89
C ILE A 8 -8.98 21.93 4.27
N TRP A 9 -9.52 20.71 4.39
CA TRP A 9 -9.50 19.98 5.65
C TRP A 9 -8.08 19.68 6.13
N SER A 10 -7.18 19.32 5.22
CA SER A 10 -5.77 19.12 5.55
C SER A 10 -5.09 20.40 6.04
N MET A 11 -5.35 21.53 5.38
CA MET A 11 -4.80 22.83 5.80
C MET A 11 -5.38 23.30 7.14
N LEU A 12 -6.68 23.09 7.38
CA LEU A 12 -7.33 23.44 8.65
C LEU A 12 -6.84 22.57 9.80
N ALA A 13 -6.62 21.29 9.56
CA ALA A 13 -6.03 20.38 10.53
C ALA A 13 -4.60 20.79 10.88
N ALA A 14 -3.80 21.21 9.89
CA ALA A 14 -2.46 21.73 10.13
C ALA A 14 -2.48 23.03 10.96
N ARG A 15 -3.46 23.91 10.70
CA ARG A 15 -3.61 25.17 11.42
C ARG A 15 -4.16 24.98 12.85
N ASN A 16 -5.04 24.01 13.05
CA ASN A 16 -5.70 23.73 14.33
C ASN A 16 -5.56 22.24 14.68
N PRO A 17 -4.37 21.78 15.10
CA PRO A 17 -4.14 20.36 15.34
C PRO A 17 -5.05 19.82 16.45
N VAL A 18 -5.74 18.72 16.18
CA VAL A 18 -6.54 17.99 17.16
C VAL A 18 -5.83 16.66 17.51
N GLU A 19 -5.83 16.32 18.79
CA GLU A 19 -5.21 15.07 19.28
C GLU A 19 -6.14 13.86 19.11
N ILE A 20 -7.41 14.03 19.48
CA ILE A 20 -8.41 12.96 19.51
C ILE A 20 -9.29 13.04 18.25
N HIS A 21 -9.35 11.95 17.48
CA HIS A 21 -10.14 11.85 16.25
C HIS A 21 -9.91 12.98 15.23
N PRO A 22 -8.64 13.31 14.87
CA PRO A 22 -8.32 14.40 13.95
C PRO A 22 -8.90 14.23 12.55
N GLU A 23 -9.30 13.02 12.17
CA GLU A 23 -9.98 12.70 10.91
C GLU A 23 -11.41 13.26 10.82
N ARG A 24 -12.02 13.65 11.94
CA ARG A 24 -13.41 14.11 11.95
C ARG A 24 -13.51 15.57 11.52
N VAL A 25 -14.12 15.78 10.35
CA VAL A 25 -14.40 17.11 9.77
C VAL A 25 -15.16 18.04 10.72
N SER A 26 -16.01 17.49 11.62
CA SER A 26 -16.75 18.27 12.61
C SER A 26 -15.87 19.18 13.48
N HIS A 27 -14.60 18.80 13.71
CA HIS A 27 -13.67 19.63 14.48
C HIS A 27 -13.28 20.92 13.75
N TYR A 28 -13.35 20.94 12.42
CA TYR A 28 -12.82 22.03 11.60
C TYR A 28 -13.91 22.87 10.93
N LYS A 29 -15.18 22.43 10.95
CA LYS A 29 -16.32 23.13 10.32
C LYS A 29 -16.45 24.59 10.77
N ASN A 30 -16.27 24.86 12.07
CA ASN A 30 -16.38 26.22 12.61
C ASN A 30 -15.27 27.16 12.11
N ASN A 31 -14.19 26.60 11.58
CA ASN A 31 -13.00 27.31 11.12
C ASN A 31 -12.90 27.28 9.59
N GLU A 32 -13.93 26.82 8.88
CA GLU A 32 -13.91 26.70 7.41
C GLU A 32 -13.57 28.04 6.72
N ASN A 33 -14.02 29.15 7.28
CA ASN A 33 -13.76 30.51 6.79
C ASN A 33 -12.44 31.12 7.29
N SER A 34 -11.68 30.42 8.14
CA SER A 34 -10.45 30.96 8.76
C SER A 34 -9.26 31.02 7.81
N LEU A 35 -9.34 30.29 6.70
CA LEU A 35 -8.42 30.38 5.58
C LEU A 35 -9.12 31.15 4.46
N MET A 36 -8.42 32.06 3.78
CA MET A 36 -8.95 32.67 2.56
C MET A 36 -8.85 31.65 1.42
N VAL A 37 -9.83 30.73 1.37
CA VAL A 37 -9.93 29.67 0.36
C VAL A 37 -10.89 30.03 -0.78
N SER A 38 -11.37 31.28 -0.82
CA SER A 38 -12.45 31.72 -1.71
C SER A 38 -12.22 31.51 -3.21
N ASN A 39 -10.99 31.21 -3.64
CA ASN A 39 -10.61 31.07 -5.05
C ASN A 39 -10.04 29.69 -5.43
N ILE A 40 -10.07 28.68 -4.55
CA ILE A 40 -9.57 27.34 -4.90
C ILE A 40 -10.74 26.50 -5.42
N THR A 41 -10.70 26.16 -6.70
CA THR A 41 -11.65 25.24 -7.34
C THR A 41 -11.46 23.81 -6.81
N LEU A 42 -12.53 23.00 -6.87
CA LEU A 42 -12.56 21.58 -6.50
C LEU A 42 -11.46 20.75 -7.21
N LEU A 43 -11.04 21.19 -8.39
CA LEU A 43 -9.84 20.73 -9.07
C LEU A 43 -8.71 21.71 -8.75
N ILE A 44 -7.87 21.33 -7.80
CA ILE A 44 -6.68 22.11 -7.44
C ILE A 44 -5.59 21.80 -8.47
N ASP A 45 -5.19 22.80 -9.25
CA ASP A 45 -3.96 22.73 -10.01
C ASP A 45 -2.79 23.03 -9.06
N ILE A 46 -2.11 21.97 -8.60
CA ILE A 46 -1.01 22.06 -7.64
C ILE A 46 0.02 23.13 -8.04
N GLN A 47 0.31 23.27 -9.33
CA GLN A 47 1.35 24.19 -9.81
C GLN A 47 0.89 25.65 -9.87
N LYS A 48 -0.42 25.89 -10.03
CA LYS A 48 -0.97 27.24 -10.21
C LYS A 48 -1.68 27.79 -8.97
N ASP A 49 -2.36 26.95 -8.22
CA ASP A 49 -3.24 27.37 -7.13
C ASP A 49 -2.52 27.40 -5.79
N ILE A 50 -1.57 26.48 -5.57
CA ILE A 50 -0.77 26.46 -4.33
C ILE A 50 0.07 27.74 -4.18
N PRO A 51 0.83 28.22 -5.18
CA PRO A 51 1.58 29.48 -5.04
C PRO A 51 0.69 30.70 -4.68
N LYS A 52 -0.54 30.74 -5.21
CA LYS A 52 -1.51 31.79 -4.88
C LYS A 52 -1.98 31.66 -3.44
N PHE A 53 -2.31 30.44 -3.02
CA PHE A 53 -2.74 30.14 -1.67
C PHE A 53 -1.66 30.51 -0.63
N GLU A 54 -0.40 30.13 -0.88
CA GLU A 54 0.74 30.45 -0.02
C GLU A 54 0.91 31.96 0.18
N LYS A 55 0.80 32.73 -0.92
CA LYS A 55 0.94 34.19 -0.87
C LYS A 55 -0.19 34.86 -0.08
N VAL A 56 -1.41 34.35 -0.18
CA VAL A 56 -2.58 34.92 0.51
C VAL A 56 -2.57 34.59 2.00
N ASN A 57 -2.17 33.37 2.37
CA ASN A 57 -2.25 32.90 3.74
C ASN A 57 -0.91 32.99 4.49
N GLU A 58 0.17 33.39 3.82
CA GLU A 58 1.54 33.44 4.34
C GLU A 58 1.98 32.12 4.99
N ILE A 59 1.73 31.02 4.26
CA ILE A 59 2.07 29.65 4.66
C ILE A 59 2.88 29.03 3.54
N SER A 60 3.96 28.32 3.87
CA SER A 60 4.71 27.49 2.93
C SER A 60 4.08 26.10 2.88
N VAL A 61 3.81 25.59 1.68
CA VAL A 61 3.22 24.27 1.47
C VAL A 61 4.20 23.40 0.70
N ASN A 62 4.44 22.19 1.20
CA ASN A 62 5.14 21.15 0.45
C ASN A 62 4.17 20.01 0.17
N ILE A 63 4.20 19.45 -1.03
CA ILE A 63 3.34 18.34 -1.41
C ILE A 63 4.22 17.20 -1.90
N LEU A 64 4.11 16.06 -1.23
CA LEU A 64 4.78 14.82 -1.58
C LEU A 64 3.76 13.84 -2.15
N SER A 65 4.16 13.00 -3.09
CA SER A 65 3.40 11.81 -3.47
C SER A 65 4.22 10.56 -3.23
N PHE A 66 3.54 9.41 -3.26
CA PHE A 66 4.19 8.11 -3.23
C PHE A 66 3.72 7.29 -4.42
N GLU A 67 4.63 7.12 -5.36
CA GLU A 67 4.43 6.38 -6.58
C GLU A 67 5.61 5.42 -6.75
N ASN A 68 5.36 4.21 -7.24
CA ASN A 68 6.41 3.20 -7.50
C ASN A 68 7.34 2.95 -6.30
N LYS A 69 6.77 2.88 -5.09
CA LYS A 69 7.50 2.67 -3.82
C LYS A 69 8.49 3.78 -3.45
N THR A 70 8.39 4.95 -4.08
CA THR A 70 9.30 6.08 -3.85
C THR A 70 8.49 7.33 -3.47
N ILE A 71 8.99 8.09 -2.49
CA ILE A 71 8.42 9.40 -2.14
C ILE A 71 9.01 10.44 -3.09
N THR A 72 8.17 11.17 -3.80
CA THR A 72 8.59 12.21 -4.74
C THR A 72 7.91 13.55 -4.40
N PRO A 73 8.65 14.67 -4.41
CA PRO A 73 8.04 15.98 -4.24
C PRO A 73 7.25 16.35 -5.50
N LEU A 74 5.95 16.58 -5.36
CA LEU A 74 5.10 17.16 -6.40
C LEU A 74 5.16 18.69 -6.41
N TYR A 75 5.32 19.28 -5.22
CA TYR A 75 5.45 20.72 -5.06
C TYR A 75 6.33 21.02 -3.84
N THR A 76 7.21 22.00 -3.97
CA THR A 76 8.03 22.50 -2.87
C THR A 76 7.92 24.00 -2.86
N SER A 77 7.61 24.56 -1.69
CA SER A 77 7.47 25.99 -1.55
C SER A 77 8.78 26.69 -1.90
N LYS A 78 8.71 27.74 -2.71
CA LYS A 78 9.89 28.54 -3.08
C LYS A 78 10.23 29.59 -2.03
N LYS A 79 9.25 29.97 -1.21
CA LYS A 79 9.40 31.00 -0.17
C LYS A 79 9.13 30.36 1.17
N ARG A 80 9.99 30.64 2.15
CA ARG A 80 9.76 30.22 3.53
C ARG A 80 8.97 31.27 4.28
N TYR A 81 7.81 30.88 4.77
CA TYR A 81 7.03 31.60 5.77
C TYR A 81 7.27 30.94 7.14
N ASP A 82 6.80 31.59 8.20
CA ASP A 82 6.94 31.09 9.58
C ASP A 82 6.21 29.74 9.79
N ARG A 83 5.14 29.52 9.03
CA ARG A 83 4.39 28.27 9.04
C ARG A 83 4.67 27.47 7.78
N GLU A 84 5.14 26.25 7.98
CA GLU A 84 5.32 25.26 6.92
C GLU A 84 4.33 24.10 7.12
N VAL A 85 3.68 23.66 6.04
CA VAL A 85 2.73 22.57 6.04
C VAL A 85 3.13 21.55 4.98
N ASP A 86 3.46 20.35 5.44
CA ASP A 86 3.75 19.22 4.56
C ASP A 86 2.48 18.40 4.32
N LEU A 87 2.13 18.22 3.05
CA LEU A 87 0.99 17.44 2.61
C LEU A 87 1.44 16.23 1.82
N PHE A 88 0.65 15.17 1.91
CA PHE A 88 0.74 13.99 1.07
C PHE A 88 -0.39 13.99 0.05
N TYR A 89 -0.07 13.71 -1.20
CA TYR A 89 -1.00 13.63 -2.31
C TYR A 89 -1.11 12.18 -2.78
N ILE A 90 -2.32 11.65 -2.74
CA ILE A 90 -2.64 10.27 -3.12
C ILE A 90 -3.51 10.32 -4.36
N LYS A 91 -2.97 9.84 -5.48
CA LYS A 91 -3.69 9.73 -6.75
C LYS A 91 -4.34 8.34 -6.87
N LYS A 92 -5.67 8.26 -6.73
CA LYS A 92 -6.49 7.05 -6.98
C LYS A 92 -7.58 7.39 -8.02
N GLU A 93 -8.80 6.89 -7.85
CA GLU A 93 -9.98 7.30 -8.64
C GLU A 93 -10.33 8.77 -8.40
N GLU A 94 -10.18 9.22 -7.15
CA GLU A 94 -10.22 10.62 -6.75
C GLU A 94 -8.89 10.97 -6.05
N SER A 95 -8.40 12.18 -6.32
CA SER A 95 -7.17 12.68 -5.72
C SER A 95 -7.41 13.20 -4.31
N HIS A 96 -6.61 12.76 -3.34
CA HIS A 96 -6.73 13.19 -1.95
C HIS A 96 -5.46 13.84 -1.42
N PHE A 97 -5.66 14.90 -0.62
CA PHE A 97 -4.61 15.53 0.18
C PHE A 97 -4.74 15.10 1.64
N CYS A 98 -3.61 14.89 2.30
CA CYS A 98 -3.55 14.55 3.72
C CYS A 98 -2.42 15.34 4.39
N TRP A 99 -2.67 15.90 5.57
CA TRP A 99 -1.63 16.60 6.32
C TRP A 99 -0.64 15.63 7.00
N ILE A 100 0.65 15.91 6.84
CA ILE A 100 1.75 15.19 7.50
C ILE A 100 2.14 15.98 8.75
N LYS A 101 1.72 15.49 9.93
CA LYS A 101 1.94 16.18 11.22
C LYS A 101 3.42 16.43 11.54
N ASN A 102 4.30 15.49 11.20
CA ASN A 102 5.73 15.55 11.50
C ASN A 102 6.52 14.85 10.40
N LEU A 103 6.90 15.58 9.36
CA LEU A 103 7.67 15.02 8.25
C LEU A 103 9.07 14.55 8.70
N SER A 104 9.70 15.31 9.60
CA SER A 104 10.99 14.96 10.21
C SER A 104 10.96 13.58 10.89
N ARG A 105 9.90 13.26 11.64
CA ARG A 105 9.72 11.95 12.28
C ARG A 105 9.46 10.80 11.29
N SER A 106 8.95 11.11 10.10
CA SER A 106 8.69 10.12 9.04
C SER A 106 9.91 9.85 8.17
N ILE A 107 10.76 10.86 7.93
CA ILE A 107 11.91 10.77 7.02
C ILE A 107 13.21 10.47 7.78
N THR A 108 13.35 10.94 9.01
CA THR A 108 14.51 10.58 9.85
C THR A 108 14.12 9.43 10.78
N PRO A 109 14.78 8.25 10.69
CA PRO A 109 14.74 7.33 11.81
C PRO A 109 15.34 8.07 13.01
N SER A 110 14.49 8.42 13.97
CA SER A 110 14.92 8.98 15.25
C SER A 110 16.00 8.09 15.85
N ASN A 111 17.17 8.66 16.15
CA ASN A 111 18.19 8.01 16.96
C ASN A 111 17.77 7.89 18.44
N GLU A 112 16.71 8.61 18.84
CA GLU A 112 16.09 8.46 20.16
C GLU A 112 15.16 7.25 20.19
N LYS A 113 15.20 6.50 21.30
CA LYS A 113 14.33 5.34 21.53
C LYS A 113 12.86 5.77 21.36
N PRO A 114 12.07 5.13 20.49
CA PRO A 114 10.67 5.50 20.32
C PRO A 114 9.92 5.35 21.65
N TYR A 115 9.12 6.37 22.01
CA TYR A 115 8.22 6.34 23.18
C TYR A 115 7.25 5.16 23.14
N THR A 116 6.85 4.76 21.92
CA THR A 116 6.03 3.57 21.69
C THR A 116 6.94 2.36 21.50
N LYS A 117 6.90 1.40 22.42
CA LYS A 117 7.49 0.08 22.18
C LYS A 117 6.78 -0.53 20.97
N LYS A 118 7.52 -0.95 19.95
CA LYS A 118 6.99 -1.84 18.90
C LYS A 118 6.42 -3.08 19.61
N TYR A 119 5.10 -3.16 19.73
CA TYR A 119 4.42 -4.29 20.38
C TYR A 119 3.94 -5.33 19.37
N GLN A 120 3.84 -4.95 18.09
CA GLN A 120 3.52 -5.87 17.00
C GLN A 120 4.79 -6.15 16.20
N ILE A 121 5.41 -7.27 16.51
CA ILE A 121 6.40 -7.91 15.66
C ILE A 121 5.61 -8.95 14.86
N HIS A 122 5.35 -8.65 13.59
CA HIS A 122 4.70 -9.60 12.69
C HIS A 122 5.73 -10.59 12.18
N GLU A 123 6.10 -11.55 13.02
CA GLU A 123 6.90 -12.70 12.62
C GLU A 123 5.97 -13.85 12.21
N PRO A 124 6.11 -14.40 11.00
CA PRO A 124 5.36 -15.59 10.60
C PRO A 124 5.71 -16.74 11.53
N SER A 125 4.69 -17.42 12.06
CA SER A 125 4.83 -18.43 13.12
C SER A 125 4.56 -19.85 12.65
N SER A 126 3.99 -20.04 11.46
CA SER A 126 3.82 -21.34 10.82
C SER A 126 3.58 -21.22 9.31
N HIS A 127 3.86 -22.29 8.57
CA HIS A 127 3.37 -22.48 7.21
C HIS A 127 2.79 -23.89 7.00
N CYS A 128 1.91 -23.99 6.00
CA CYS A 128 1.30 -25.25 5.57
C CYS A 128 1.27 -25.27 4.04
N ILE A 129 1.76 -26.35 3.44
CA ILE A 129 1.79 -26.55 2.00
C ILE A 129 1.09 -27.88 1.70
N TYR A 130 0.14 -27.85 0.76
CA TYR A 130 -0.50 -29.04 0.22
C TYR A 130 -0.12 -29.21 -1.25
N ALA A 131 0.53 -30.32 -1.60
CA ALA A 131 0.96 -30.65 -2.95
C ALA A 131 0.14 -31.82 -3.51
N SER A 132 -0.42 -31.66 -4.70
CA SER A 132 -1.17 -32.70 -5.40
C SER A 132 -0.59 -32.93 -6.79
N SER A 133 -0.55 -34.19 -7.23
CA SER A 133 -0.17 -34.62 -8.59
C SER A 133 -0.98 -35.86 -8.96
N TYR A 134 -1.16 -36.07 -10.27
CA TYR A 134 -1.76 -37.30 -10.79
C TYR A 134 -1.00 -38.56 -10.33
N ASP A 135 0.34 -38.44 -10.21
CA ASP A 135 1.23 -39.55 -9.89
C ASP A 135 1.31 -39.88 -8.38
N ASN A 136 0.40 -39.36 -7.55
CA ASN A 136 0.43 -39.40 -6.08
C ASN A 136 1.74 -38.86 -5.48
N ILE A 137 1.65 -37.75 -4.76
CA ILE A 137 2.81 -37.21 -4.03
C ILE A 137 2.84 -37.89 -2.65
N PRO A 138 3.93 -38.61 -2.30
CA PRO A 138 4.08 -39.12 -0.94
C PRO A 138 4.17 -37.94 0.03
N ASP A 139 3.36 -37.99 1.10
CA ASP A 139 3.20 -36.94 2.10
C ASP A 139 2.85 -35.56 1.50
N PRO A 140 1.62 -35.41 0.96
CA PRO A 140 1.21 -34.18 0.25
C PRO A 140 1.12 -32.96 1.17
N LEU A 141 1.12 -33.15 2.48
CA LEU A 141 0.92 -32.11 3.48
C LEU A 141 2.21 -31.86 4.25
N VAL A 142 2.78 -30.66 4.07
CA VAL A 142 3.93 -30.18 4.83
C VAL A 142 3.47 -29.09 5.78
N GLN A 143 3.68 -29.28 7.07
CA GLN A 143 3.37 -28.30 8.11
C GLN A 143 4.60 -28.02 8.95
N TYR A 144 4.86 -26.76 9.23
CA TYR A 144 5.94 -26.33 10.10
C TYR A 144 5.49 -25.19 10.99
N ARG A 145 5.91 -25.23 12.25
CA ARG A 145 5.65 -24.20 13.25
C ARG A 145 6.92 -24.06 14.09
N GLY A 146 7.50 -22.88 14.12
CA GLY A 146 8.79 -22.66 14.78
C GLY A 146 9.40 -21.30 14.45
N GLN A 147 10.68 -21.15 14.74
CA GLN A 147 11.45 -19.99 14.30
C GLN A 147 11.81 -20.11 12.82
N ASP A 148 12.20 -19.01 12.17
CA ASP A 148 12.66 -18.97 10.78
C ASP A 148 11.67 -19.55 9.75
N VAL A 149 10.36 -19.38 10.00
CA VAL A 149 9.28 -19.92 9.16
C VAL A 149 9.44 -19.56 7.69
N GLN A 150 9.90 -18.35 7.39
CA GLN A 150 10.16 -17.94 6.01
C GLN A 150 11.20 -18.84 5.33
N GLN A 151 12.30 -19.13 6.01
CA GLN A 151 13.37 -19.96 5.47
C GLN A 151 12.91 -21.41 5.28
N HIS A 152 12.21 -21.97 6.26
CA HIS A 152 11.63 -23.31 6.15
C HIS A 152 10.60 -23.39 5.01
N PHE A 153 9.75 -22.38 4.85
CA PHE A 153 8.80 -22.30 3.74
C PHE A 153 9.49 -22.33 2.37
N TYR A 154 10.53 -21.51 2.19
CA TYR A 154 11.29 -21.51 0.93
C TYR A 154 11.97 -22.85 0.65
N GLN A 155 12.52 -23.49 1.69
CA GLN A 155 13.15 -24.81 1.58
C GLN A 155 12.12 -25.87 1.16
N ASP A 156 10.97 -25.90 1.83
CA ASP A 156 9.92 -26.89 1.60
C ASP A 156 9.31 -26.76 0.20
N ILE A 157 8.96 -25.54 -0.23
CA ILE A 157 8.48 -25.30 -1.60
C ILE A 157 9.53 -25.72 -2.63
N THR A 158 10.78 -25.37 -2.42
CA THR A 158 11.86 -25.71 -3.36
C THR A 158 12.05 -27.21 -3.46
N LYS A 159 11.95 -27.94 -2.33
CA LYS A 159 12.05 -29.39 -2.28
C LYS A 159 10.90 -30.07 -3.02
N ILE A 160 9.67 -29.63 -2.78
CA ILE A 160 8.47 -30.13 -3.48
C ILE A 160 8.59 -29.88 -4.98
N ALA A 161 8.91 -28.65 -5.38
CA ALA A 161 9.06 -28.28 -6.79
C ALA A 161 10.12 -29.14 -7.48
N LYS A 162 11.30 -29.32 -6.87
CA LYS A 162 12.36 -30.20 -7.41
C LYS A 162 11.89 -31.65 -7.56
N GLY A 163 11.11 -32.17 -6.61
CA GLY A 163 10.51 -33.49 -6.68
C GLY A 163 9.57 -33.63 -7.88
N ILE A 164 8.65 -32.69 -8.04
CA ILE A 164 7.69 -32.65 -9.15
C ILE A 164 8.42 -32.53 -10.50
N PHE A 165 9.38 -31.59 -10.62
CA PHE A 165 10.14 -31.42 -11.86
C PHE A 165 10.95 -32.66 -12.23
N LYS A 166 11.46 -33.43 -11.26
CA LYS A 166 12.15 -34.70 -11.54
C LYS A 166 11.19 -35.74 -12.13
N GLN A 167 9.95 -35.79 -11.65
CA GLN A 167 8.92 -36.69 -12.20
C GLN A 167 8.50 -36.27 -13.60
N LEU A 168 8.29 -34.98 -13.85
CA LEU A 168 7.91 -34.44 -15.15
C LEU A 168 8.96 -34.65 -16.25
N LYS A 169 10.23 -34.86 -15.90
CA LYS A 169 11.28 -35.19 -16.87
C LYS A 169 11.12 -36.58 -17.50
N VAL A 170 10.36 -37.48 -16.88
CA VAL A 170 10.12 -38.81 -17.40
C VAL A 170 8.84 -38.79 -18.22
N ASN A 171 8.96 -38.95 -19.54
CA ASN A 171 7.79 -39.04 -20.41
C ASN A 171 7.08 -40.38 -20.16
N ARG A 172 5.91 -40.34 -19.53
CA ARG A 172 5.08 -41.53 -19.30
C ARG A 172 4.16 -41.75 -20.49
N THR A 173 4.03 -43.00 -20.91
CA THR A 173 3.05 -43.39 -21.91
C THR A 173 1.65 -43.11 -21.37
N MET A 174 0.85 -42.41 -22.16
CA MET A 174 -0.57 -42.20 -21.86
C MET A 174 -1.26 -43.55 -21.68
N ILE A 175 -1.92 -43.77 -20.53
CA ILE A 175 -2.71 -44.98 -20.30
C ILE A 175 -4.11 -44.72 -20.85
N ILE A 176 -4.34 -45.16 -22.09
CA ILE A 176 -5.67 -45.12 -22.73
C ILE A 176 -6.26 -46.52 -22.70
N THR A 177 -7.49 -46.65 -22.19
CA THR A 177 -8.23 -47.93 -22.22
C THR A 177 -8.84 -48.16 -23.60
N GLU A 178 -9.10 -49.42 -23.99
CA GLU A 178 -9.73 -49.73 -25.28
C GLU A 178 -11.05 -48.99 -25.48
N THR A 179 -11.82 -48.79 -24.41
CA THR A 179 -13.07 -48.02 -24.42
C THR A 179 -12.82 -46.54 -24.72
N GLN A 180 -11.83 -45.92 -24.06
CA GLN A 180 -11.45 -44.52 -24.28
C GLN A 180 -10.84 -44.30 -25.68
N GLU A 181 -10.06 -45.26 -26.17
CA GLU A 181 -9.52 -45.28 -27.54
C GLU A 181 -10.67 -45.33 -28.57
N HIS A 182 -11.68 -46.19 -28.33
CA HIS A 182 -12.86 -46.27 -29.18
C HIS A 182 -13.66 -44.97 -29.17
N GLU A 183 -13.90 -44.38 -28.01
CA GLU A 183 -14.62 -43.10 -27.86
C GLU A 183 -13.87 -41.95 -28.54
N PHE A 184 -12.55 -41.86 -28.37
CA PHE A 184 -11.72 -40.86 -29.04
C PHE A 184 -11.81 -40.98 -30.56
N ARG A 185 -11.67 -42.20 -31.11
CA ARG A 185 -11.78 -42.46 -32.56
C ARG A 185 -13.17 -42.16 -33.13
N LYS A 186 -14.21 -42.24 -32.30
CA LYS A 186 -15.61 -42.02 -32.69
C LYS A 186 -16.05 -40.57 -32.52
N SER A 187 -15.29 -39.75 -31.78
CA SER A 187 -15.57 -38.33 -31.60
C SER A 187 -15.39 -37.56 -32.90
N LYS A 188 -16.35 -36.69 -33.23
CA LYS A 188 -16.34 -35.81 -34.42
C LYS A 188 -16.04 -34.34 -34.10
N ARG A 189 -15.75 -34.03 -32.83
CA ARG A 189 -15.41 -32.68 -32.37
C ARG A 189 -14.08 -32.73 -31.65
N CYS A 190 -13.16 -31.86 -32.08
CA CYS A 190 -11.90 -31.58 -31.41
C CYS A 190 -12.14 -30.82 -30.11
#